data_AF-A0A0Q8VCR0-F1
#
_entry.id   AF-A0A0Q8VCR0-F1
#
_cell.length_a   1.000
_cell.length_b   1.000
_cell.length_c   1.000
_cell.angle_alpha   90.00
_cell.angle_beta   90.00
_cell.angle_gamma   90.00
#
_symmetry.space_group_name_H-M   'P 1'
#
loop_
_entity.id
_entity.type
_entity.pdbx_description
1 polymer ?
#
loop_
_entity_poly.entity_id
_entity_poly.type
_entity_poly.pdbx_seq_one_letter_code
_entity_poly.pdbx_strand_id
1 'polypeptide(L)'
;MTDLYPPLPDGQVQWVEPPRRGRHKTIALLVAGLLLVGSAVAFGVWWMQRGPDYPDAWDSRVVPYVEVVEKQRGLEFEHPVHVDFLTDEEFDQEVTSDDSELTDEDREEIRQTEAMMRALGLLDADVDLLKASNDLAAGGVIGLYDYEDKRIRMRGTELTPAVRSTLVHELTHVLQDQHFDLEEKSEEHEADDDSSAAAMWQAIVEGDASRVEDDWARTLPAAERKALAREQAKESRQARKDLAKVPAFLTTLTSSPYVMGDALLALAIQLDGKGAVDSLFTSPPTSEEGLVDPWIAVADRQAAWPVDEPDVPEGAKEFDSGTFGSPSWLYVLAERIPPKVALTAADGWGGDAYVAYEQAGRTCVRIDYVGDSRRDVTELRGALRAWVAGSPRGTSKVTQQGTGLRLESCDPGKRARRGTGGSEDALQLALTRAQVAVQVLPTAGLQKSFVRCYADAAVHELSLAELAADKAPPGLQARLERLARGCA
;
A
#
# COMPACT_ATOMS: atom_id res chain seq x y z
N MET A 1 16.52 -35.05 38.22
CA MET A 1 17.63 -34.26 37.65
C MET A 1 17.01 -33.44 36.53
N THR A 2 16.24 -32.41 36.88
CA THR A 2 16.63 -30.97 37.02
C THR A 2 16.60 -30.29 35.65
N ASP A 3 15.49 -29.64 35.29
CA ASP A 3 15.11 -28.24 35.60
C ASP A 3 15.97 -27.21 34.85
N LEU A 4 15.43 -26.67 33.76
CA LEU A 4 15.83 -25.42 33.12
C LEU A 4 14.60 -24.84 32.40
N TYR A 5 13.65 -24.27 33.13
CA TYR A 5 12.80 -23.12 32.73
C TYR A 5 11.98 -22.72 33.97
N PRO A 6 12.16 -21.52 34.54
CA PRO A 6 11.35 -21.08 35.68
C PRO A 6 9.90 -20.80 35.22
N PRO A 7 8.89 -21.11 36.04
CA PRO A 7 7.52 -20.70 35.78
C PRO A 7 7.39 -19.17 35.85
N LEU A 8 6.62 -18.60 34.91
CA LEU A 8 6.30 -17.18 34.88
C LEU A 8 5.58 -16.77 36.18
N PRO A 9 5.90 -15.60 36.77
CA PRO A 9 5.26 -15.16 38.00
C PRO A 9 3.80 -14.75 37.75
N ASP A 10 2.89 -15.28 38.58
CA ASP A 10 1.56 -14.71 38.82
C ASP A 10 1.71 -13.30 39.42
N GLY A 11 1.79 -12.30 38.54
CA GLY A 11 1.81 -10.89 38.91
C GLY A 11 0.77 -10.18 38.08
N GLN A 12 -0.23 -9.61 38.74
CA GLN A 12 -1.16 -8.65 38.14
C GLN A 12 -0.35 -7.54 37.46
N VAL A 13 -0.25 -7.61 36.13
CA VAL A 13 0.25 -6.50 35.32
C VAL A 13 -0.81 -5.41 35.45
N GLN A 14 -0.52 -4.40 36.27
CA GLN A 14 -1.22 -3.13 36.13
C GLN A 14 -0.85 -2.60 34.75
N TRP A 15 -1.79 -2.67 33.82
CA TRP A 15 -1.74 -1.93 32.56
C TRP A 15 -1.60 -0.45 32.93
N VAL A 16 -0.37 0.06 32.90
CA VAL A 16 -0.15 1.49 32.82
C VAL A 16 -0.42 1.82 31.37
N GLU A 17 -1.59 2.40 31.09
CA GLU A 17 -1.88 2.99 29.78
C GLU A 17 -0.73 3.94 29.44
N PRO A 18 -0.06 3.77 28.28
CA PRO A 18 0.91 4.76 27.83
C PRO A 18 0.20 6.12 27.72
N PRO A 19 0.90 7.24 28.04
CA PRO A 19 0.30 8.55 27.92
C PRO A 19 -0.21 8.75 26.49
N ARG A 20 -1.47 9.17 26.35
CA ARG A 20 -2.05 9.60 25.07
C ARG A 20 -1.11 10.64 24.43
N ARG A 21 -0.40 10.23 23.38
CA ARG A 21 0.48 11.07 22.58
C ARG A 21 -0.35 11.93 21.64
N GLY A 22 0.22 13.04 21.17
CA GLY A 22 -0.42 13.87 20.14
C GLY A 22 -0.62 13.04 18.88
N ARG A 23 -1.72 13.26 18.16
CA ARG A 23 -1.99 12.59 16.87
C ARG A 23 -0.90 13.01 15.88
N HIS A 24 -0.14 12.06 15.35
CA HIS A 24 0.80 12.25 14.25
C HIS A 24 0.37 11.32 13.11
N LYS A 25 0.23 11.84 11.88
CA LYS A 25 -0.14 11.03 10.71
C LYS A 25 1.13 10.52 10.02
N THR A 26 1.20 9.22 9.72
CA THR A 26 2.35 8.60 9.03
C THR A 26 2.48 9.01 7.57
N ILE A 27 3.64 8.76 6.93
CA ILE A 27 3.93 9.11 5.51
C ILE A 27 2.85 8.64 4.53
N ALA A 28 2.40 7.39 4.67
CA ALA A 28 1.40 6.81 3.78
C ALA A 28 0.04 7.51 3.96
N LEU A 29 -0.33 7.82 5.21
CA LEU A 29 -1.52 8.58 5.57
C LEU A 29 -1.42 10.06 5.17
N LEU A 30 -0.22 10.63 5.06
CA LEU A 30 -0.01 12.00 4.59
C LEU A 30 -0.06 12.10 3.07
N VAL A 31 0.48 11.13 2.31
CA VAL A 31 0.32 11.11 0.84
C VAL A 31 -1.11 10.74 0.45
N ALA A 32 -1.72 9.74 1.11
CA ALA A 32 -3.12 9.40 0.92
C ALA A 32 -4.04 10.53 1.41
N GLY A 33 -3.72 11.14 2.56
CA GLY A 33 -4.41 12.33 3.08
C GLY A 33 -4.31 13.52 2.13
N LEU A 34 -3.15 13.81 1.54
CA LEU A 34 -3.01 14.85 0.52
C LEU A 34 -3.80 14.56 -0.77
N LEU A 35 -4.06 13.29 -1.09
CA LEU A 35 -4.92 12.88 -2.21
C LEU A 35 -6.42 12.92 -1.84
N LEU A 36 -6.77 12.81 -0.56
CA LEU A 36 -8.15 12.79 -0.05
C LEU A 36 -8.64 14.17 0.44
N VAL A 37 -7.75 15.08 0.85
CA VAL A 37 -8.10 16.42 1.39
C VAL A 37 -8.83 17.32 0.38
N GLY A 38 -8.78 17.01 -0.92
CA GLY A 38 -9.57 17.72 -1.94
C GLY A 38 -11.10 17.66 -1.70
N SER A 39 -11.63 16.60 -1.06
CA SER A 39 -13.08 16.40 -0.95
C SER A 39 -13.76 17.34 0.05
N ALA A 40 -13.00 17.94 0.97
CA ALA A 40 -13.57 18.73 2.07
C ALA A 40 -13.92 20.19 1.69
N VAL A 41 -13.24 20.82 0.73
CA VAL A 41 -13.15 22.29 0.73
C VAL A 41 -14.19 23.00 -0.16
N ALA A 42 -14.64 22.42 -1.28
CA ALA A 42 -15.56 23.13 -2.18
C ALA A 42 -17.07 22.91 -1.87
N PHE A 43 -17.46 21.73 -1.39
CA PHE A 43 -18.86 21.39 -1.07
C PHE A 43 -19.10 20.85 0.36
N GLY A 44 -18.05 20.43 1.08
CA GLY A 44 -18.14 19.81 2.40
C GLY A 44 -18.77 20.69 3.48
N VAL A 45 -18.58 22.01 3.44
CA VAL A 45 -19.10 22.93 4.47
C VAL A 45 -20.65 22.97 4.51
N TRP A 46 -21.33 22.72 3.38
CA TRP A 46 -22.80 22.70 3.36
C TRP A 46 -23.38 21.35 3.81
N TRP A 47 -22.69 20.24 3.53
CA TRP A 47 -23.16 18.90 3.86
C TRP A 47 -22.74 18.40 5.24
N MET A 48 -21.56 18.73 5.77
CA MET A 48 -21.11 18.29 7.11
C MET A 48 -22.05 18.66 8.26
N GLN A 49 -22.99 19.60 8.07
CA GLN A 49 -23.97 19.99 9.09
C GLN A 49 -25.26 19.14 9.09
N ARG A 50 -25.46 18.27 8.10
CA ARG A 50 -26.56 17.31 8.00
C ARG A 50 -25.91 15.98 7.64
N GLY A 51 -25.91 15.00 8.56
CA GLY A 51 -25.35 13.67 8.28
C GLY A 51 -25.84 13.10 6.94
N PRO A 52 -25.17 12.05 6.42
CA PRO A 52 -25.32 11.62 5.04
C PRO A 52 -26.78 11.46 4.62
N ASP A 53 -27.13 12.02 3.46
CA ASP A 53 -28.45 11.91 2.84
C ASP A 53 -28.44 10.76 1.83
N TYR A 54 -29.42 9.85 1.93
CA TYR A 54 -29.54 8.69 1.06
C TYR A 54 -30.74 8.86 0.14
N PRO A 55 -30.60 8.62 -1.18
CA PRO A 55 -31.73 8.71 -2.09
C PRO A 55 -32.75 7.59 -1.83
N ASP A 56 -34.02 7.78 -2.22
CA ASP A 56 -35.03 6.72 -2.08
C ASP A 56 -34.79 5.53 -3.05
N ALA A 57 -34.02 5.74 -4.12
CA ALA A 57 -33.71 4.74 -5.13
C ALA A 57 -32.39 5.03 -5.84
N TRP A 58 -31.71 3.98 -6.32
CA TRP A 58 -30.56 4.10 -7.20
C TRP A 58 -30.90 4.87 -8.48
N ASP A 59 -29.95 5.64 -9.00
CA ASP A 59 -30.03 6.16 -10.37
C ASP A 59 -30.17 4.97 -11.33
N SER A 60 -31.17 5.04 -12.22
CA SER A 60 -31.43 4.04 -13.26
C SER A 60 -30.20 3.67 -14.12
N ARG A 61 -29.23 4.58 -14.26
CA ARG A 61 -27.96 4.36 -14.96
C ARG A 61 -27.00 3.44 -14.19
N VAL A 62 -27.15 3.37 -12.88
CA VAL A 62 -26.26 2.69 -11.92
C VAL A 62 -26.78 1.29 -11.59
N VAL A 63 -28.10 1.08 -11.58
CA VAL A 63 -28.77 -0.20 -11.25
C VAL A 63 -28.12 -1.45 -11.87
N PRO A 64 -27.74 -1.48 -13.17
CA PRO A 64 -27.12 -2.68 -13.74
C PRO A 64 -25.79 -3.09 -13.07
N TYR A 65 -25.07 -2.14 -12.46
CA TYR A 65 -23.79 -2.38 -11.79
C TYR A 65 -23.97 -2.75 -10.32
N VAL A 66 -25.03 -2.27 -9.67
CA VAL A 66 -25.46 -2.72 -8.34
C VAL A 66 -25.66 -4.24 -8.34
N GLU A 67 -26.47 -4.76 -9.26
CA GLU A 67 -26.73 -6.20 -9.38
C GLU A 67 -25.45 -7.02 -9.63
N VAL A 68 -24.48 -6.44 -10.35
CA VAL A 68 -23.18 -7.07 -10.58
C VAL A 68 -22.40 -7.18 -9.27
N VAL A 69 -22.26 -6.06 -8.55
CA VAL A 69 -21.47 -6.00 -7.31
C VAL A 69 -22.07 -6.94 -6.26
N GLU A 70 -23.40 -6.92 -6.07
CA GLU A 70 -24.10 -7.83 -5.17
C GLU A 70 -23.85 -9.29 -5.52
N LYS A 71 -23.94 -9.65 -6.80
CA LYS A 71 -23.70 -11.02 -7.26
C LYS A 71 -22.25 -11.46 -7.07
N GLN A 72 -21.28 -10.57 -7.30
CA GLN A 72 -19.86 -10.91 -7.19
C GLN A 72 -19.42 -11.07 -5.73
N ARG A 73 -19.95 -10.23 -4.84
CA ARG A 73 -19.67 -10.28 -3.40
C ARG A 73 -20.54 -11.27 -2.64
N GLY A 74 -21.76 -11.55 -3.12
CA GLY A 74 -22.73 -12.34 -2.37
C GLY A 74 -23.34 -11.60 -1.18
N LEU A 75 -23.28 -10.26 -1.21
CA LEU A 75 -23.89 -9.35 -0.23
C LEU A 75 -24.90 -8.45 -0.97
N GLU A 76 -25.87 -7.88 -0.26
CA GLU A 76 -26.87 -6.95 -0.82
C GLU A 76 -26.62 -5.55 -0.28
N PHE A 77 -26.84 -4.51 -1.08
CA PHE A 77 -26.78 -3.14 -0.58
C PHE A 77 -27.90 -2.87 0.43
N GLU A 78 -27.58 -2.24 1.55
CA GLU A 78 -28.56 -1.89 2.57
C GLU A 78 -29.43 -0.70 2.14
N HIS A 79 -28.83 0.27 1.45
CA HIS A 79 -29.49 1.44 0.89
C HIS A 79 -28.73 1.99 -0.32
N PRO A 80 -29.37 2.75 -1.21
CA PRO A 80 -28.67 3.43 -2.29
C PRO A 80 -27.85 4.62 -1.77
N VAL A 81 -26.88 5.04 -2.58
CA VAL A 81 -26.12 6.29 -2.39
C VAL A 81 -26.20 7.16 -3.64
N HIS A 82 -25.85 8.44 -3.49
CA HIS A 82 -25.75 9.34 -4.63
C HIS A 82 -24.51 9.05 -5.48
N VAL A 83 -24.66 9.20 -6.81
CA VAL A 83 -23.57 9.10 -7.78
C VAL A 83 -23.54 10.37 -8.62
N ASP A 84 -22.53 11.19 -8.39
CA ASP A 84 -22.36 12.50 -9.01
C ASP A 84 -21.37 12.39 -10.19
N PHE A 85 -21.86 12.58 -11.42
CA PHE A 85 -21.03 12.57 -12.63
C PHE A 85 -20.56 13.98 -12.95
N LEU A 86 -19.27 14.23 -12.75
CA LEU A 86 -18.64 15.54 -12.82
C LEU A 86 -17.93 15.75 -14.16
N THR A 87 -17.79 17.02 -14.57
CA THR A 87 -16.84 17.37 -15.62
C THR A 87 -15.40 17.20 -15.13
N ASP A 88 -14.42 17.16 -16.04
CA ASP A 88 -13.01 17.04 -15.66
C ASP A 88 -12.57 18.18 -14.71
N GLU A 89 -13.04 19.41 -14.96
CA GLU A 89 -12.70 20.58 -14.14
C GLU A 89 -13.34 20.52 -12.74
N GLU A 90 -14.61 20.11 -12.65
CA GLU A 90 -15.27 19.91 -11.35
C GLU A 90 -14.60 18.77 -10.58
N PHE A 91 -14.28 17.65 -11.24
CA PHE A 91 -13.61 16.53 -10.57
C PHE A 91 -12.20 16.90 -10.09
N ASP A 92 -11.42 17.63 -10.90
CA ASP A 92 -10.09 18.10 -10.49
C ASP A 92 -10.17 18.98 -9.23
N GLN A 93 -11.22 19.81 -9.08
CA GLN A 93 -11.45 20.60 -7.88
C GLN A 93 -11.78 19.74 -6.65
N GLU A 94 -12.43 18.59 -6.84
CA GLU A 94 -12.77 17.66 -5.74
C GLU A 94 -11.57 16.82 -5.27
N VAL A 95 -10.51 16.67 -6.07
CA VAL A 95 -9.39 15.76 -5.74
C VAL A 95 -8.04 16.46 -5.60
N THR A 96 -7.96 17.76 -5.86
CA THR A 96 -6.72 18.53 -5.70
C THR A 96 -6.86 19.60 -4.63
N SER A 97 -5.75 19.96 -4.00
CA SER A 97 -5.71 21.03 -3.01
C SER A 97 -5.08 22.29 -3.60
N ASP A 98 -5.73 23.45 -3.42
CA ASP A 98 -5.14 24.75 -3.76
C ASP A 98 -4.22 25.21 -2.62
N ASP A 99 -3.01 25.65 -2.98
CA ASP A 99 -2.05 26.16 -2.01
C ASP A 99 -2.66 27.27 -1.12
N SER A 100 -3.48 28.15 -1.69
CA SER A 100 -4.12 29.25 -0.96
C SER A 100 -5.13 28.82 0.10
N GLU A 101 -5.59 27.58 0.06
CA GLU A 101 -6.52 26.99 1.03
C GLU A 101 -5.78 26.27 2.17
N LEU A 102 -4.48 26.01 2.01
CA LEU A 102 -3.66 25.35 3.01
C LEU A 102 -3.33 26.27 4.19
N THR A 103 -3.52 25.75 5.39
CA THR A 103 -3.09 26.39 6.64
C THR A 103 -1.57 26.39 6.78
N ASP A 104 -1.05 27.17 7.73
CA ASP A 104 0.39 27.15 8.04
C ASP A 104 0.85 25.77 8.56
N GLU A 105 -0.05 25.01 9.18
CA GLU A 105 0.20 23.65 9.68
C GLU A 105 0.33 22.66 8.52
N ASP A 106 -0.61 22.66 7.58
CA ASP A 106 -0.56 21.81 6.37
C ASP A 106 0.74 22.04 5.59
N ARG A 107 1.15 23.32 5.45
CA ARG A 107 2.38 23.70 4.76
C ARG A 107 3.64 23.25 5.50
N GLU A 108 3.59 23.15 6.82
CA GLU A 108 4.67 22.59 7.63
C GLU A 108 4.74 21.08 7.46
N GLU A 109 3.60 20.37 7.52
CA GLU A 109 3.53 18.91 7.33
C GLU A 109 4.02 18.49 5.95
N ILE A 110 3.62 19.19 4.88
CA ILE A 110 4.10 18.93 3.51
C ILE A 110 5.62 19.10 3.45
N ARG A 111 6.17 20.18 4.04
CA ARG A 111 7.62 20.42 4.05
C ARG A 111 8.39 19.36 4.85
N GLN A 112 7.85 18.93 5.98
CA GLN A 112 8.43 17.88 6.81
C GLN A 112 8.43 16.53 6.09
N THR A 113 7.32 16.18 5.45
CA THR A 113 7.17 14.95 4.64
C THR A 113 8.12 14.97 3.45
N GLU A 114 8.20 16.07 2.71
CA GLU A 114 9.11 16.24 1.59
C GLU A 114 10.58 16.07 2.03
N ALA A 115 10.96 16.68 3.16
CA ALA A 115 12.29 16.57 3.74
C ALA A 115 12.61 15.14 4.25
N MET A 116 11.64 14.45 4.85
CA MET A 116 11.79 13.06 5.24
C MET A 116 11.94 12.14 4.03
N MET A 117 11.15 12.33 2.97
CA MET A 117 11.30 11.56 1.74
C MET A 117 12.66 11.82 1.08
N ARG A 118 13.22 13.04 1.16
CA ARG A 118 14.63 13.29 0.78
C ARG A 118 15.64 12.59 1.69
N ALA A 119 15.37 12.49 3.00
CA ALA A 119 16.20 11.74 3.94
C ALA A 119 16.21 10.23 3.62
N LEU A 120 15.08 9.68 3.22
CA LEU A 120 14.94 8.31 2.67
C LEU A 120 15.36 8.23 1.19
N GLY A 121 15.75 9.37 0.63
CA GLY A 121 16.29 9.51 -0.71
C GLY A 121 15.36 9.04 -1.83
N LEU A 122 14.06 9.27 -1.63
CA LEU A 122 12.96 9.03 -2.55
C LEU A 122 12.75 10.22 -3.50
N LEU A 123 13.08 11.43 -3.04
CA LEU A 123 12.91 12.68 -3.79
C LEU A 123 14.23 13.36 -4.15
N ASP A 124 14.21 14.08 -5.28
CA ASP A 124 15.24 15.07 -5.62
C ASP A 124 15.03 16.36 -4.81
N ALA A 125 16.02 17.27 -4.85
CA ALA A 125 16.02 18.50 -4.05
C ALA A 125 14.97 19.53 -4.49
N ASP A 126 14.46 19.43 -5.71
CA ASP A 126 13.58 20.38 -6.37
C ASP A 126 12.17 19.83 -6.63
N VAL A 127 11.85 18.65 -6.08
CA VAL A 127 10.47 18.13 -6.10
C VAL A 127 9.62 18.98 -5.17
N ASP A 128 8.47 19.41 -5.70
CA ASP A 128 7.37 20.01 -4.95
C ASP A 128 6.36 18.91 -4.65
N LEU A 129 6.24 18.50 -3.38
CA LEU A 129 5.41 17.37 -2.99
C LEU A 129 3.91 17.65 -3.17
N LEU A 130 3.43 18.87 -2.87
CA LEU A 130 2.03 19.24 -3.07
C LEU A 130 1.67 19.14 -4.54
N LYS A 131 2.50 19.72 -5.41
CA LYS A 131 2.28 19.65 -6.85
C LYS A 131 2.30 18.20 -7.35
N ALA A 132 3.27 17.39 -6.91
CA ALA A 132 3.35 15.99 -7.32
C ALA A 132 2.11 15.18 -6.87
N SER A 133 1.57 15.48 -5.70
CA SER A 133 0.35 14.85 -5.17
C SER A 133 -0.89 15.30 -5.96
N ASN A 134 -1.02 16.59 -6.27
CA ASN A 134 -2.11 17.08 -7.13
C ASN A 134 -2.03 16.50 -8.55
N ASP A 135 -0.84 16.39 -9.13
CA ASP A 135 -0.64 15.76 -10.45
C ASP A 135 -1.07 14.28 -10.40
N LEU A 136 -0.81 13.58 -9.29
CA LEU A 136 -1.25 12.19 -9.05
C LEU A 136 -2.77 12.06 -8.96
N ALA A 137 -3.42 12.90 -8.15
CA ALA A 137 -4.87 12.88 -7.99
C ALA A 137 -5.59 13.16 -9.32
N ALA A 138 -5.24 14.27 -9.98
CA ALA A 138 -5.88 14.69 -11.22
C ALA A 138 -5.62 13.71 -12.37
N GLY A 139 -4.41 13.14 -12.45
CA GLY A 139 -4.01 12.25 -13.54
C GLY A 139 -4.38 10.77 -13.33
N GLY A 140 -4.60 10.34 -12.09
CA GLY A 140 -4.73 8.93 -11.71
C GLY A 140 -6.12 8.51 -11.23
N VAL A 141 -6.93 9.44 -10.72
CA VAL A 141 -8.24 9.14 -10.10
C VAL A 141 -9.38 9.46 -11.08
N ILE A 142 -10.27 8.48 -11.27
CA ILE A 142 -11.43 8.56 -12.20
C ILE A 142 -12.75 8.48 -11.42
N GLY A 143 -12.74 7.93 -10.22
CA GLY A 143 -13.88 7.89 -9.32
C GLY A 143 -13.37 7.84 -7.88
N LEU A 144 -14.22 8.25 -6.94
CA LEU A 144 -13.99 8.04 -5.51
C LEU A 144 -15.33 7.92 -4.79
N TYR A 145 -15.37 7.04 -3.80
CA TYR A 145 -16.39 6.99 -2.77
C TYR A 145 -15.86 7.65 -1.49
N ASP A 146 -16.56 8.66 -1.00
CA ASP A 146 -16.19 9.38 0.22
C ASP A 146 -16.91 8.75 1.42
N TYR A 147 -16.13 8.33 2.42
CA TYR A 147 -16.65 7.65 3.61
C TYR A 147 -17.36 8.60 4.57
N GLU A 148 -17.13 9.91 4.53
CA GLU A 148 -17.77 10.86 5.46
C GLU A 148 -19.16 11.27 4.94
N ASP A 149 -19.25 11.64 3.66
CA ASP A 149 -20.51 12.09 3.05
C ASP A 149 -21.33 10.97 2.40
N LYS A 150 -20.73 9.77 2.28
CA LYS A 150 -21.32 8.55 1.72
C LYS A 150 -21.79 8.72 0.28
N ARG A 151 -21.01 9.39 -0.58
CA ARG A 151 -21.32 9.62 -2.01
C ARG A 151 -20.21 9.15 -2.94
N ILE A 152 -20.60 8.72 -4.13
CA ILE A 152 -19.67 8.46 -5.23
C ILE A 152 -19.56 9.70 -6.10
N ARG A 153 -18.34 10.14 -6.39
CA ARG A 153 -18.02 11.15 -7.42
C ARG A 153 -17.31 10.46 -8.57
N MET A 154 -17.77 10.70 -9.80
CA MET A 154 -17.23 10.09 -11.02
C MET A 154 -16.76 11.17 -11.99
N ARG A 155 -15.55 11.02 -12.51
CA ARG A 155 -15.03 11.83 -13.62
C ARG A 155 -15.71 11.41 -14.92
N GLY A 156 -16.28 12.39 -15.62
CA GLY A 156 -16.91 12.22 -16.93
C GLY A 156 -18.42 12.10 -16.85
N THR A 157 -19.10 12.77 -17.79
CA THR A 157 -20.57 12.85 -17.83
C THR A 157 -21.23 11.75 -18.68
N GLU A 158 -20.43 10.91 -19.34
CA GLU A 158 -20.88 9.77 -20.14
C GLU A 158 -20.40 8.45 -19.54
N LEU A 159 -21.28 7.44 -19.50
CA LEU A 159 -20.94 6.07 -19.09
C LEU A 159 -20.19 5.32 -20.20
N THR A 160 -18.93 5.69 -20.43
CA THR A 160 -17.99 4.92 -21.26
C THR A 160 -17.66 3.57 -20.61
N PRO A 161 -17.17 2.57 -21.36
CA PRO A 161 -16.63 1.34 -20.77
C PRO A 161 -15.70 1.55 -19.57
N ALA A 162 -14.75 2.50 -19.66
CA ALA A 162 -13.84 2.80 -18.54
C ALA A 162 -14.58 3.38 -17.32
N VAL A 163 -15.46 4.37 -17.51
CA VAL A 163 -16.26 4.95 -16.40
C VAL A 163 -17.14 3.88 -15.73
N ARG A 164 -17.67 2.92 -16.49
CA ARG A 164 -18.45 1.79 -15.93
C ARG A 164 -17.58 0.84 -15.10
N SER A 165 -16.33 0.63 -15.51
CA SER A 165 -15.35 -0.17 -14.77
C SER A 165 -15.09 0.46 -13.40
N THR A 166 -14.75 1.75 -13.39
CA THR A 166 -14.55 2.51 -12.16
C THR A 166 -15.82 2.59 -11.32
N LEU A 167 -17.00 2.74 -11.93
CA LEU A 167 -18.26 2.73 -11.15
C LEU A 167 -18.49 1.40 -10.41
N VAL A 168 -18.10 0.26 -10.98
CA VAL A 168 -18.16 -1.04 -10.28
C VAL A 168 -17.20 -1.07 -9.10
N HIS A 169 -16.02 -0.46 -9.24
CA HIS A 169 -15.05 -0.27 -8.16
C HIS A 169 -15.66 0.54 -7.01
N GLU A 170 -16.16 1.74 -7.30
CA GLU A 170 -16.73 2.64 -6.28
C GLU A 170 -17.97 2.06 -5.60
N LEU A 171 -18.85 1.39 -6.35
CA LEU A 171 -19.99 0.68 -5.76
C LEU A 171 -19.54 -0.46 -4.84
N THR A 172 -18.38 -1.06 -5.07
CA THR A 172 -17.84 -2.07 -4.17
C THR A 172 -17.42 -1.43 -2.84
N HIS A 173 -16.85 -0.22 -2.85
CA HIS A 173 -16.59 0.51 -1.60
C HIS A 173 -17.86 0.83 -0.82
N VAL A 174 -18.93 1.27 -1.49
CA VAL A 174 -20.23 1.47 -0.84
C VAL A 174 -20.72 0.19 -0.16
N LEU A 175 -20.63 -0.96 -0.86
CA LEU A 175 -21.05 -2.23 -0.30
C LEU A 175 -20.15 -2.67 0.86
N GLN A 176 -18.84 -2.41 0.77
CA GLN A 176 -17.89 -2.70 1.85
C GLN A 176 -18.21 -1.86 3.09
N ASP A 177 -18.47 -0.56 2.94
CA ASP A 177 -18.80 0.35 4.03
C ASP A 177 -20.10 -0.04 4.74
N GLN A 178 -21.14 -0.39 3.99
CA GLN A 178 -22.40 -0.83 4.57
C GLN A 178 -22.31 -2.13 5.37
N HIS A 179 -21.35 -3.02 5.06
CA HIS A 179 -21.24 -4.33 5.72
C HIS A 179 -20.12 -4.42 6.75
N PHE A 180 -19.09 -3.58 6.64
CA PHE A 180 -17.87 -3.66 7.45
C PHE A 180 -17.45 -2.33 8.10
N ASP A 181 -18.24 -1.26 7.91
CA ASP A 181 -18.03 0.08 8.49
C ASP A 181 -16.60 0.61 8.26
N LEU A 182 -16.31 1.01 7.01
CA LEU A 182 -14.95 1.42 6.65
C LEU A 182 -14.54 2.69 7.39
N GLU A 183 -15.49 3.59 7.63
CA GLU A 183 -15.28 4.82 8.40
C GLU A 183 -14.89 4.50 9.85
N GLU A 184 -15.71 3.73 10.58
CA GLU A 184 -15.39 3.34 11.97
C GLU A 184 -14.04 2.63 12.03
N LYS A 185 -13.74 1.75 11.06
CA LYS A 185 -12.48 1.02 11.07
C LYS A 185 -11.26 1.90 10.81
N SER A 186 -11.39 2.89 9.93
CA SER A 186 -10.35 3.88 9.69
C SER A 186 -10.10 4.72 10.94
N GLU A 187 -11.16 5.17 11.62
CA GLU A 187 -11.05 5.92 12.87
C GLU A 187 -10.40 5.11 14.00
N GLU A 188 -10.73 3.81 14.12
CA GLU A 188 -10.09 2.89 15.07
C GLU A 188 -8.57 2.82 14.84
N HIS A 189 -8.14 2.60 13.58
CA HIS A 189 -6.73 2.50 13.25
C HIS A 189 -5.96 3.81 13.50
N GLU A 190 -6.58 4.96 13.22
CA GLU A 190 -6.01 6.25 13.59
C GLU A 190 -5.91 6.45 15.10
N ALA A 191 -6.91 5.99 15.87
CA ALA A 191 -6.93 6.14 17.31
C ALA A 191 -5.89 5.24 18.01
N ASP A 192 -5.63 4.07 17.44
CA ASP A 192 -4.67 3.09 17.95
C ASP A 192 -3.21 3.36 17.53
N ASP A 193 -2.99 4.30 16.60
CA ASP A 193 -1.66 4.60 16.02
C ASP A 193 -1.00 3.35 15.39
N ASP A 194 -1.82 2.42 14.90
CA ASP A 194 -1.38 1.17 14.27
C ASP A 194 -1.35 1.32 12.75
N SER A 195 -0.30 1.98 12.26
CA SER A 195 -0.11 2.22 10.83
C SER A 195 0.01 0.93 10.01
N SER A 196 0.47 -0.16 10.63
CA SER A 196 0.60 -1.47 9.98
C SER A 196 -0.77 -2.10 9.73
N ALA A 197 -1.64 -2.08 10.74
CA ALA A 197 -3.01 -2.51 10.57
C ALA A 197 -3.77 -1.62 9.57
N ALA A 198 -3.55 -0.30 9.60
CA ALA A 198 -4.17 0.64 8.65
C ALA A 198 -3.79 0.33 7.19
N ALA A 199 -2.50 0.10 6.90
CA ALA A 199 -2.03 -0.23 5.56
C ALA A 199 -2.57 -1.58 5.07
N MET A 200 -2.63 -2.59 5.95
CA MET A 200 -3.22 -3.88 5.63
C MET A 200 -4.73 -3.76 5.35
N TRP A 201 -5.46 -2.99 6.16
CA TRP A 201 -6.88 -2.71 5.96
C TRP A 201 -7.14 -2.05 4.61
N GLN A 202 -6.37 -1.01 4.27
CA GLN A 202 -6.47 -0.34 2.99
C GLN A 202 -6.24 -1.31 1.82
N ALA A 203 -5.24 -2.18 1.90
CA ALA A 203 -4.99 -3.17 0.86
C ALA A 203 -6.15 -4.18 0.73
N ILE A 204 -6.81 -4.58 1.81
CA ILE A 204 -7.99 -5.47 1.75
C ILE A 204 -9.16 -4.78 1.04
N VAL A 205 -9.44 -3.52 1.41
CA VAL A 205 -10.49 -2.68 0.83
C VAL A 205 -10.28 -2.50 -0.69
N GLU A 206 -9.10 -2.02 -1.06
CA GLU A 206 -8.75 -1.68 -2.45
C GLU A 206 -8.57 -2.93 -3.32
N GLY A 207 -7.97 -3.98 -2.75
CA GLY A 207 -7.79 -5.27 -3.43
C GLY A 207 -9.12 -5.93 -3.77
N ASP A 208 -10.10 -5.86 -2.87
CA ASP A 208 -11.42 -6.41 -3.11
C ASP A 208 -12.23 -5.62 -4.15
N ALA A 209 -12.19 -4.28 -4.10
CA ALA A 209 -12.81 -3.44 -5.11
C ALA A 209 -12.19 -3.67 -6.50
N SER A 210 -10.86 -3.72 -6.58
CA SER A 210 -10.11 -4.08 -7.79
C SER A 210 -10.54 -5.45 -8.33
N ARG A 211 -10.60 -6.47 -7.46
CA ARG A 211 -11.00 -7.83 -7.84
C ARG A 211 -12.41 -7.88 -8.42
N VAL A 212 -13.38 -7.17 -7.82
CA VAL A 212 -14.78 -7.15 -8.29
C VAL A 212 -14.89 -6.45 -9.64
N GLU A 213 -14.19 -5.32 -9.82
CA GLU A 213 -14.07 -4.63 -11.12
C GLU A 213 -13.54 -5.58 -12.19
N ASP A 214 -12.46 -6.30 -11.87
CA ASP A 214 -11.79 -7.23 -12.76
C ASP A 214 -12.68 -8.43 -13.14
N ASP A 215 -13.41 -8.97 -12.15
CA ASP A 215 -14.40 -10.03 -12.34
C ASP A 215 -15.55 -9.57 -13.23
N TRP A 216 -16.03 -8.34 -13.08
CA TRP A 216 -17.02 -7.74 -13.98
C TRP A 216 -16.47 -7.62 -15.41
N ALA A 217 -15.27 -7.07 -15.59
CA ALA A 217 -14.65 -6.92 -16.91
C ALA A 217 -14.51 -8.28 -17.64
N ARG A 218 -14.25 -9.36 -16.89
CA ARG A 218 -14.21 -10.74 -17.43
C ARG A 218 -15.57 -11.26 -17.90
N THR A 219 -16.68 -10.76 -17.36
CA THR A 219 -18.04 -11.13 -17.77
C THR A 219 -18.48 -10.46 -19.07
N LEU A 220 -17.83 -9.36 -19.47
CA LEU A 220 -18.20 -8.61 -20.67
C LEU A 220 -18.06 -9.44 -21.96
N PRO A 221 -18.94 -9.25 -22.95
CA PRO A 221 -18.76 -9.79 -24.29
C PRO A 221 -17.38 -9.42 -24.86
N ALA A 222 -16.81 -10.27 -25.71
CA ALA A 222 -15.45 -10.07 -26.23
C ALA A 222 -15.24 -8.72 -26.93
N ALA A 223 -16.28 -8.19 -27.60
CA ALA A 223 -16.24 -6.88 -28.24
C ALA A 223 -16.15 -5.73 -27.22
N GLU A 224 -16.95 -5.79 -26.15
CA GLU A 224 -16.97 -4.79 -25.08
C GLU A 224 -15.69 -4.83 -24.25
N ARG A 225 -15.21 -6.03 -23.91
CA ARG A 225 -13.92 -6.22 -23.24
C ARG A 225 -12.76 -5.61 -24.04
N LYS A 226 -12.79 -5.75 -25.36
CA LYS A 226 -11.81 -5.13 -26.25
C LYS A 226 -11.95 -3.60 -26.31
N ALA A 227 -13.16 -3.07 -26.17
CA ALA A 227 -13.40 -1.63 -26.09
C ALA A 227 -12.85 -1.07 -24.77
N LEU A 228 -13.21 -1.70 -23.64
CA LEU A 228 -12.68 -1.38 -22.30
C LEU A 228 -11.15 -1.38 -22.30
N ALA A 229 -10.51 -2.48 -22.74
CA ALA A 229 -9.05 -2.56 -22.79
C ALA A 229 -8.40 -1.49 -23.67
N ARG A 230 -9.08 -1.02 -24.73
CA ARG A 230 -8.59 0.08 -25.58
C ARG A 230 -8.66 1.43 -24.88
N GLU A 231 -9.73 1.67 -24.14
CA GLU A 231 -9.95 2.89 -23.36
C GLU A 231 -8.98 2.97 -22.18
N GLN A 232 -8.90 1.92 -21.35
CA GLN A 232 -7.93 1.83 -20.26
C GLN A 232 -6.48 1.98 -20.78
N ALA A 233 -6.14 1.38 -21.93
CA ALA A 233 -4.82 1.59 -22.51
C ALA A 233 -4.60 3.03 -23.01
N LYS A 234 -5.65 3.75 -23.41
CA LYS A 234 -5.57 5.17 -23.77
C LYS A 234 -5.38 6.04 -22.53
N GLU A 235 -6.15 5.79 -21.47
CA GLU A 235 -6.04 6.46 -20.17
C GLU A 235 -4.67 6.24 -19.55
N SER A 236 -4.20 4.99 -19.48
CA SER A 236 -2.85 4.67 -18.99
C SER A 236 -1.76 5.38 -19.80
N ARG A 237 -1.89 5.50 -21.13
CA ARG A 237 -0.95 6.29 -21.95
C ARG A 237 -1.03 7.79 -21.68
N GLN A 238 -2.18 8.30 -21.25
CA GLN A 238 -2.39 9.69 -20.92
C GLN A 238 -1.82 9.98 -19.52
N ALA A 239 -2.20 9.20 -18.51
CA ALA A 239 -1.64 9.24 -17.16
C ALA A 239 -0.11 9.15 -17.17
N ARG A 240 0.50 8.26 -17.97
CA ARG A 240 1.98 8.20 -18.11
C ARG A 240 2.61 9.50 -18.61
N LYS A 241 1.90 10.30 -19.42
CA LYS A 241 2.40 11.60 -19.88
C LYS A 241 2.21 12.66 -18.80
N ASP A 242 1.06 12.65 -18.15
CA ASP A 242 0.70 13.65 -17.13
C ASP A 242 1.56 13.48 -15.88
N LEU A 243 1.83 12.22 -15.50
CA LEU A 243 2.69 11.84 -14.39
C LEU A 243 4.19 11.76 -14.73
N ALA A 244 4.61 12.18 -15.93
CA ALA A 244 6.01 12.04 -16.38
C ALA A 244 7.03 12.79 -15.50
N LYS A 245 6.57 13.79 -14.73
CA LYS A 245 7.38 14.56 -13.77
C LYS A 245 7.21 14.10 -12.33
N VAL A 246 6.22 13.25 -12.05
CA VAL A 246 6.01 12.69 -10.73
C VAL A 246 7.11 11.64 -10.48
N PRO A 247 7.78 11.67 -9.31
CA PRO A 247 8.69 10.61 -8.91
C PRO A 247 8.01 9.23 -8.93
N ALA A 248 8.61 8.26 -9.62
CA ALA A 248 8.04 6.91 -9.79
C ALA A 248 7.75 6.18 -8.46
N PHE A 249 8.48 6.53 -7.39
CA PHE A 249 8.17 6.02 -6.07
C PHE A 249 6.75 6.42 -5.61
N LEU A 250 6.31 7.66 -5.87
CA LEU A 250 4.96 8.10 -5.46
C LEU A 250 3.89 7.34 -6.23
N THR A 251 4.07 7.12 -7.54
CA THR A 251 3.14 6.30 -8.33
C THR A 251 3.09 4.85 -7.82
N THR A 252 4.26 4.29 -7.46
CA THR A 252 4.36 2.95 -6.89
C THR A 252 3.62 2.87 -5.56
N LEU A 253 3.89 3.80 -4.64
CA LEU A 253 3.28 3.88 -3.32
C LEU A 253 1.74 3.98 -3.42
N THR A 254 1.22 4.91 -4.23
CA THR A 254 -0.24 5.09 -4.42
C THR A 254 -0.91 3.86 -5.03
N SER A 255 -0.25 3.16 -5.96
CA SER A 255 -0.83 1.96 -6.58
C SER A 255 -0.75 0.70 -5.69
N SER A 256 0.07 0.72 -4.63
CA SER A 256 0.41 -0.48 -3.85
C SER A 256 -0.79 -1.17 -3.21
N PRO A 257 -1.72 -0.47 -2.52
CA PRO A 257 -2.86 -1.13 -1.87
C PRO A 257 -3.72 -1.93 -2.84
N TYR A 258 -3.97 -1.40 -4.03
CA TYR A 258 -4.73 -2.07 -5.10
C TYR A 258 -4.11 -3.40 -5.51
N VAL A 259 -2.83 -3.37 -5.89
CA VAL A 259 -2.18 -4.54 -6.51
C VAL A 259 -1.70 -5.56 -5.47
N MET A 260 -1.22 -5.12 -4.31
CA MET A 260 -0.86 -6.01 -3.20
C MET A 260 -2.11 -6.62 -2.56
N GLY A 261 -3.17 -5.83 -2.43
CA GLY A 261 -4.49 -6.29 -2.01
C GLY A 261 -5.06 -7.38 -2.91
N ASP A 262 -5.10 -7.14 -4.23
CA ASP A 262 -5.56 -8.16 -5.18
C ASP A 262 -4.73 -9.45 -5.09
N ALA A 263 -3.40 -9.34 -4.98
CA ALA A 263 -2.53 -10.49 -4.80
C ALA A 263 -2.79 -11.26 -3.49
N LEU A 264 -3.03 -10.53 -2.38
CA LEU A 264 -3.39 -11.09 -1.09
C LEU A 264 -4.70 -11.86 -1.16
N LEU A 265 -5.75 -11.23 -1.71
CA LEU A 265 -7.08 -11.83 -1.84
C LEU A 265 -7.08 -13.01 -2.81
N ALA A 266 -6.33 -12.93 -3.91
CA ALA A 266 -6.19 -14.03 -4.86
C ALA A 266 -5.62 -15.28 -4.18
N LEU A 267 -4.59 -15.13 -3.34
CA LEU A 267 -4.04 -16.25 -2.57
C LEU A 267 -5.05 -16.75 -1.51
N ALA A 268 -5.71 -15.85 -0.78
CA ALA A 268 -6.73 -16.21 0.20
C ALA A 268 -7.86 -17.05 -0.43
N ILE A 269 -8.40 -16.60 -1.55
CA ILE A 269 -9.46 -17.29 -2.31
C ILE A 269 -8.96 -18.65 -2.82
N GLN A 270 -7.73 -18.72 -3.29
CA GLN A 270 -7.17 -19.96 -3.81
C GLN A 270 -6.96 -21.02 -2.71
N LEU A 271 -6.75 -20.60 -1.46
CA LEU A 271 -6.58 -21.48 -0.30
C LEU A 271 -7.90 -21.86 0.36
N ASP A 272 -8.77 -20.88 0.62
CA ASP A 272 -9.91 -21.00 1.52
C ASP A 272 -11.27 -20.72 0.84
N GLY A 273 -11.25 -20.42 -0.47
CA GLY A 273 -12.44 -20.14 -1.27
C GLY A 273 -12.96 -18.71 -1.12
N LYS A 274 -14.07 -18.39 -1.80
CA LYS A 274 -14.59 -17.01 -1.88
C LYS A 274 -14.93 -16.37 -0.53
N GLY A 275 -15.35 -17.17 0.47
CA GLY A 275 -15.64 -16.67 1.82
C GLY A 275 -14.41 -16.15 2.58
N ALA A 276 -13.20 -16.37 2.05
CA ALA A 276 -11.98 -15.80 2.61
C ALA A 276 -11.95 -14.27 2.55
N VAL A 277 -12.64 -13.67 1.57
CA VAL A 277 -12.71 -12.21 1.42
C VAL A 277 -13.36 -11.58 2.66
N ASP A 278 -14.59 -11.98 2.98
CA ASP A 278 -15.31 -11.41 4.14
C ASP A 278 -14.61 -11.78 5.46
N SER A 279 -13.89 -12.91 5.49
CA SER A 279 -13.06 -13.29 6.65
C SER A 279 -11.90 -12.31 6.87
N LEU A 280 -11.30 -11.76 5.80
CA LEU A 280 -10.26 -10.73 5.89
C LEU A 280 -10.83 -9.39 6.38
N PHE A 281 -12.08 -9.06 6.03
CA PHE A 281 -12.74 -7.88 6.60
C PHE A 281 -13.09 -8.05 8.09
N THR A 282 -13.59 -9.24 8.47
CA THR A 282 -14.01 -9.50 9.87
C THR A 282 -12.82 -9.74 10.80
N SER A 283 -11.69 -10.21 10.28
CA SER A 283 -10.48 -10.51 11.06
C SER A 283 -9.24 -10.18 10.24
N PRO A 284 -8.98 -8.88 10.01
CA PRO A 284 -7.86 -8.45 9.18
C PRO A 284 -6.53 -8.86 9.83
N PRO A 285 -5.56 -9.34 9.03
CA PRO A 285 -4.18 -9.39 9.46
C PRO A 285 -3.69 -7.99 9.87
N THR A 286 -2.70 -7.92 10.75
CA THR A 286 -2.13 -6.64 11.20
C THR A 286 -0.69 -6.45 10.74
N SER A 287 -0.04 -7.49 10.20
CA SER A 287 1.35 -7.43 9.74
C SER A 287 1.43 -7.02 8.27
N GLU A 288 2.01 -5.86 7.98
CA GLU A 288 2.30 -5.40 6.60
C GLU A 288 3.22 -6.32 5.80
N GLU A 289 3.95 -7.23 6.46
CA GLU A 289 4.74 -8.27 5.78
C GLU A 289 3.88 -9.09 4.81
N GLY A 290 2.62 -9.32 5.18
CA GLY A 290 1.63 -10.00 4.35
C GLY A 290 1.32 -9.31 3.02
N LEU A 291 1.66 -8.04 2.85
CA LEU A 291 1.50 -7.32 1.58
C LEU A 291 2.63 -7.67 0.59
N VAL A 292 3.84 -7.95 1.10
CA VAL A 292 5.00 -8.35 0.29
C VAL A 292 5.01 -9.87 0.08
N ASP A 293 4.70 -10.65 1.11
CA ASP A 293 4.48 -12.11 1.04
C ASP A 293 3.09 -12.48 1.59
N PRO A 294 2.06 -12.59 0.73
CA PRO A 294 0.70 -12.98 1.13
C PRO A 294 0.59 -14.26 1.96
N TRP A 295 1.53 -15.20 1.83
CA TRP A 295 1.52 -16.43 2.64
C TRP A 295 1.57 -16.13 4.15
N ILE A 296 2.27 -15.07 4.55
CA ILE A 296 2.39 -14.63 5.94
C ILE A 296 1.02 -14.26 6.51
N ALA A 297 0.22 -13.51 5.74
CA ALA A 297 -1.12 -13.09 6.16
C ALA A 297 -2.14 -14.23 6.16
N VAL A 298 -2.20 -15.04 5.09
CA VAL A 298 -3.34 -15.95 4.89
C VAL A 298 -3.08 -17.40 5.32
N ALA A 299 -1.82 -17.84 5.31
CA ALA A 299 -1.47 -19.22 5.67
C ALA A 299 -0.81 -19.32 7.04
N ASP A 300 0.16 -18.44 7.32
CA ASP A 300 0.92 -18.48 8.58
C ASP A 300 0.21 -17.68 9.68
N ARG A 301 -0.50 -16.62 9.31
CA ARG A 301 -1.18 -15.66 10.20
C ARG A 301 -0.22 -15.11 11.26
N GLN A 302 0.99 -14.79 10.82
CA GLN A 302 2.05 -14.27 11.68
C GLN A 302 1.84 -12.77 11.92
N ALA A 303 1.91 -12.39 13.19
CA ALA A 303 1.89 -10.98 13.61
C ALA A 303 3.30 -10.39 13.57
N ALA A 304 3.39 -9.09 13.38
CA ALA A 304 4.63 -8.35 13.52
C ALA A 304 5.16 -8.42 14.96
N TRP A 305 6.48 -8.42 15.12
CA TRP A 305 7.14 -8.36 16.40
C TRP A 305 7.07 -6.92 16.92
N PRO A 306 6.75 -6.71 18.21
CA PRO A 306 6.77 -5.37 18.77
C PRO A 306 8.19 -4.82 18.77
N VAL A 307 8.35 -3.58 18.31
CA VAL A 307 9.62 -2.84 18.33
C VAL A 307 9.40 -1.52 19.04
N ASP A 308 10.26 -1.22 20.01
CA ASP A 308 10.22 0.05 20.70
C ASP A 308 10.55 1.19 19.73
N GLU A 309 9.79 2.28 19.81
CA GLU A 309 10.07 3.49 19.06
C GLU A 309 11.51 3.99 19.32
N PRO A 310 12.27 4.37 18.27
CA PRO A 310 13.62 4.88 18.45
C PRO A 310 13.64 6.17 19.27
N ASP A 311 14.69 6.38 20.07
CA ASP A 311 14.84 7.63 20.82
C ASP A 311 14.96 8.85 19.90
N VAL A 312 14.32 9.95 20.31
CA VAL A 312 14.48 11.28 19.71
C VAL A 312 15.71 11.95 20.33
N PRO A 313 16.67 12.46 19.54
CA PRO A 313 17.83 13.16 20.08
C PRO A 313 17.48 14.34 20.98
N GLU A 314 18.31 14.60 21.99
CA GLU A 314 18.14 15.78 22.86
C GLU A 314 18.09 17.08 22.03
N GLY A 315 17.06 17.89 22.28
CA GLY A 315 16.82 19.16 21.58
C GLY A 315 16.27 19.01 20.16
N ALA A 316 15.98 17.80 19.68
CA ALA A 316 15.21 17.59 18.47
C ALA A 316 13.70 17.66 18.76
N LYS A 317 12.92 18.00 17.73
CA LYS A 317 11.46 18.01 17.76
C LYS A 317 10.94 16.89 16.87
N GLU A 318 10.30 15.89 17.47
CA GLU A 318 9.53 14.89 16.74
C GLU A 318 8.33 15.54 16.03
N PHE A 319 8.01 15.03 14.84
CA PHE A 319 6.82 15.43 14.10
C PHE A 319 6.05 14.24 13.50
N ASP A 320 6.66 13.07 13.39
CA ASP A 320 6.03 11.85 12.87
C ASP A 320 6.71 10.60 13.45
N SER A 321 5.97 9.51 13.62
CA SER A 321 6.42 8.21 14.15
C SER A 321 5.41 7.12 13.76
N GLY A 322 5.81 5.85 13.90
CA GLY A 322 4.93 4.72 13.60
C GLY A 322 5.68 3.48 13.14
N THR A 323 4.98 2.58 12.46
CA THR A 323 5.59 1.43 11.77
C THR A 323 6.09 1.89 10.40
N PHE A 324 7.33 1.54 10.05
CA PHE A 324 7.87 1.86 8.73
C PHE A 324 7.37 0.87 7.66
N GLY A 325 7.31 -0.42 8.00
CA GLY A 325 6.61 -1.45 7.22
C GLY A 325 7.46 -2.11 6.13
N SER A 326 7.14 -3.38 5.84
CA SER A 326 7.86 -4.19 4.84
C SER A 326 7.80 -3.61 3.40
N PRO A 327 6.65 -3.10 2.90
CA PRO A 327 6.58 -2.40 1.60
C PRO A 327 7.51 -1.17 1.53
N SER A 328 7.57 -0.36 2.59
CA SER A 328 8.46 0.81 2.62
C SER A 328 9.93 0.41 2.57
N TRP A 329 10.34 -0.64 3.28
CA TRP A 329 11.69 -1.20 3.16
C TRP A 329 11.99 -1.65 1.73
N LEU A 330 11.07 -2.39 1.10
CA LEU A 330 11.20 -2.85 -0.28
C LEU A 330 11.50 -1.68 -1.21
N TYR A 331 10.69 -0.62 -1.14
CA TYR A 331 10.81 0.53 -2.04
C TYR A 331 12.03 1.39 -1.75
N VAL A 332 12.27 1.78 -0.49
CA VAL A 332 13.42 2.62 -0.12
C VAL A 332 14.73 1.94 -0.48
N LEU A 333 14.84 0.62 -0.28
CA LEU A 333 16.01 -0.14 -0.69
C LEU A 333 16.13 -0.18 -2.21
N ALA A 334 15.06 -0.55 -2.92
CA ALA A 334 15.07 -0.69 -4.38
C ALA A 334 15.38 0.61 -5.12
N GLU A 335 15.16 1.76 -4.48
CA GLU A 335 15.59 3.05 -5.03
C GLU A 335 17.12 3.19 -5.15
N ARG A 336 17.95 2.42 -4.44
CA ARG A 336 19.43 2.51 -4.59
C ARG A 336 20.14 1.19 -4.83
N ILE A 337 19.48 0.07 -4.56
CA ILE A 337 20.08 -1.26 -4.72
C ILE A 337 19.23 -2.13 -5.66
N PRO A 338 19.79 -3.21 -6.23
CA PRO A 338 19.02 -4.06 -7.15
C PRO A 338 17.71 -4.57 -6.53
N PRO A 339 16.56 -4.52 -7.24
CA PRO A 339 15.24 -4.89 -6.72
C PRO A 339 15.17 -6.26 -6.07
N LYS A 340 15.88 -7.27 -6.59
CA LYS A 340 15.94 -8.61 -5.99
C LYS A 340 16.60 -8.62 -4.61
N VAL A 341 17.64 -7.82 -4.41
CA VAL A 341 18.32 -7.70 -3.11
C VAL A 341 17.43 -6.93 -2.13
N ALA A 342 16.67 -5.94 -2.61
CA ALA A 342 15.67 -5.24 -1.82
C ALA A 342 14.54 -6.19 -1.39
N LEU A 343 14.04 -7.03 -2.29
CA LEU A 343 13.02 -8.05 -1.99
C LEU A 343 13.50 -9.02 -0.93
N THR A 344 14.67 -9.64 -1.10
CA THR A 344 15.23 -10.54 -0.07
C THR A 344 15.38 -9.85 1.29
N ALA A 345 15.75 -8.57 1.33
CA ALA A 345 15.89 -7.85 2.59
C ALA A 345 14.54 -7.49 3.24
N ALA A 346 13.52 -7.18 2.44
CA ALA A 346 12.16 -6.88 2.90
C ALA A 346 11.41 -8.14 3.36
N ASP A 347 11.66 -9.28 2.71
CA ASP A 347 11.09 -10.60 3.08
C ASP A 347 11.48 -11.06 4.48
N GLY A 348 12.59 -10.56 5.01
CA GLY A 348 13.06 -10.93 6.33
C GLY A 348 12.49 -10.07 7.47
N TRP A 349 11.61 -9.13 7.15
CA TRP A 349 11.02 -8.18 8.10
C TRP A 349 10.24 -8.92 9.18
N GLY A 350 10.65 -8.76 10.45
CA GLY A 350 9.87 -9.25 11.58
C GLY A 350 9.09 -8.15 12.28
N GLY A 351 9.56 -6.91 12.20
CA GLY A 351 8.93 -5.73 12.79
C GLY A 351 9.86 -4.52 12.74
N ASP A 352 9.29 -3.32 12.80
CA ASP A 352 10.06 -2.09 12.95
C ASP A 352 9.26 -0.98 13.66
N ALA A 353 9.97 0.08 14.01
CA ALA A 353 9.39 1.34 14.44
C ALA A 353 10.29 2.49 13.98
N TYR A 354 9.69 3.62 13.60
CA TYR A 354 10.43 4.82 13.23
C TYR A 354 10.01 6.05 14.01
N VAL A 355 10.92 7.01 14.02
CA VAL A 355 10.63 8.40 14.41
C VAL A 355 11.29 9.35 13.43
N ALA A 356 10.54 10.37 13.02
CA ALA A 356 10.99 11.48 12.22
C ALA A 356 11.04 12.75 13.07
N TYR A 357 12.14 13.48 12.96
CA TYR A 357 12.41 14.61 13.82
C TYR A 357 13.18 15.70 13.09
N GLU A 358 12.99 16.94 13.52
CA GLU A 358 13.84 18.06 13.14
C GLU A 358 14.91 18.30 14.21
N GLN A 359 16.17 18.37 13.79
CA GLN A 359 17.28 18.78 14.64
C GLN A 359 18.11 19.85 13.94
N ALA A 360 18.21 21.03 14.56
CA ALA A 360 18.98 22.17 14.06
C ALA A 360 18.64 22.54 12.59
N GLY A 361 17.35 22.59 12.26
CA GLY A 361 16.86 22.92 10.90
C GLY A 361 17.06 21.81 9.87
N ARG A 362 17.25 20.56 10.32
CA ARG A 362 17.43 19.40 9.46
C ARG A 362 16.51 18.27 9.87
N THR A 363 15.68 17.81 8.93
CA THR A 363 14.84 16.62 9.10
C THR A 363 15.68 15.35 9.05
N CYS A 364 15.43 14.44 9.97
CA CYS A 364 16.03 13.13 10.06
C CYS A 364 14.97 12.08 10.40
N VAL A 365 15.27 10.83 10.05
CA VAL A 365 14.50 9.66 10.42
C VAL A 365 15.43 8.64 11.09
N ARG A 366 14.94 8.03 12.17
CA ARG A 366 15.52 6.84 12.77
C ARG A 366 14.53 5.69 12.62
N ILE A 367 15.01 4.54 12.22
CA ILE A 367 14.20 3.32 12.06
C ILE A 367 14.92 2.18 12.77
N ASP A 368 14.27 1.61 13.77
CA ASP A 368 14.71 0.38 14.42
C ASP A 368 14.00 -0.81 13.79
N TYR A 369 14.77 -1.85 13.45
CA TYR A 369 14.31 -3.01 12.73
C TYR A 369 14.69 -4.28 13.46
N VAL A 370 13.77 -5.23 13.54
CA VAL A 370 14.04 -6.63 13.88
C VAL A 370 13.68 -7.52 12.69
N GLY A 371 14.49 -8.55 12.47
CA GLY A 371 14.21 -9.55 11.44
C GLY A 371 13.67 -10.83 12.07
N ASP A 372 12.92 -11.60 11.30
CA ASP A 372 12.36 -12.90 11.69
C ASP A 372 13.42 -13.89 12.18
N SER A 373 14.63 -13.75 11.64
CA SER A 373 15.80 -14.50 12.04
C SER A 373 17.07 -13.65 12.03
N ARG A 374 18.15 -14.21 12.59
CA ARG A 374 19.49 -13.60 12.52
C ARG A 374 20.03 -13.49 11.09
N ARG A 375 19.55 -14.34 10.18
CA ARG A 375 19.92 -14.31 8.77
C ARG A 375 19.35 -13.04 8.13
N ASP A 376 18.10 -12.74 8.42
CA ASP A 376 17.38 -11.59 7.88
C ASP A 376 18.02 -10.27 8.32
N VAL A 377 18.38 -10.17 9.60
CA VAL A 377 19.17 -9.04 10.12
C VAL A 377 20.53 -8.90 9.39
N THR A 378 21.12 -10.01 8.94
CA THR A 378 22.38 -9.97 8.18
C THR A 378 22.16 -9.53 6.74
N GLU A 379 21.08 -10.00 6.10
CA GLU A 379 20.68 -9.63 4.74
C GLU A 379 20.32 -8.14 4.68
N LEU A 380 19.48 -7.63 5.59
CA LEU A 380 19.17 -6.20 5.67
C LEU A 380 20.40 -5.36 5.98
N ARG A 381 21.30 -5.81 6.87
CA ARG A 381 22.56 -5.07 7.12
C ARG A 381 23.40 -4.93 5.85
N GLY A 382 23.46 -5.97 5.03
CA GLY A 382 24.12 -5.94 3.73
C GLY A 382 23.46 -4.94 2.78
N ALA A 383 22.14 -5.00 2.66
CA ALA A 383 21.34 -4.11 1.84
C ALA A 383 21.51 -2.63 2.26
N LEU A 384 21.39 -2.33 3.56
CA LEU A 384 21.55 -0.97 4.09
C LEU A 384 22.97 -0.43 3.92
N ARG A 385 24.01 -1.27 4.05
CA ARG A 385 25.39 -0.81 3.77
C ARG A 385 25.56 -0.41 2.31
N ALA A 386 25.00 -1.18 1.38
CA ALA A 386 25.03 -0.85 -0.04
C ALA A 386 24.20 0.42 -0.33
N TRP A 387 23.01 0.54 0.27
CA TRP A 387 22.16 1.71 0.17
C TRP A 387 22.85 2.97 0.69
N VAL A 388 23.43 2.92 1.91
CA VAL A 388 24.17 4.02 2.54
C VAL A 388 25.39 4.42 1.70
N ALA A 389 26.08 3.46 1.06
CA ALA A 389 27.19 3.76 0.17
C ALA A 389 26.76 4.54 -1.10
N GLY A 390 25.50 4.39 -1.53
CA GLY A 390 24.89 5.17 -2.60
C GLY A 390 24.29 6.50 -2.14
N SER A 391 24.15 6.73 -0.83
CA SER A 391 23.60 7.97 -0.26
C SER A 391 24.63 9.11 -0.20
N PRO A 392 24.19 10.38 -0.15
CA PRO A 392 25.10 11.50 0.04
C PRO A 392 26.00 11.33 1.29
N ARG A 393 27.28 11.72 1.17
CA ARG A 393 28.24 11.51 2.27
C ARG A 393 27.79 12.18 3.57
N GLY A 394 27.80 11.41 4.65
CA GLY A 394 27.51 11.89 6.01
C GLY A 394 26.02 12.15 6.27
N THR A 395 25.12 11.59 5.46
CA THR A 395 23.67 11.77 5.66
C THR A 395 22.99 10.55 6.24
N SER A 396 23.58 9.37 6.09
CA SER A 396 22.96 8.12 6.51
C SER A 396 23.98 7.18 7.14
N LYS A 397 23.54 6.40 8.13
CA LYS A 397 24.34 5.36 8.78
C LYS A 397 23.44 4.21 9.23
N VAL A 398 24.00 3.00 9.27
CA VAL A 398 23.37 1.82 9.86
C VAL A 398 24.22 1.33 11.03
N THR A 399 23.58 1.08 12.18
CA THR A 399 24.22 0.58 13.41
C THR A 399 23.50 -0.65 13.94
N GLN A 400 24.20 -1.44 14.76
CA GLN A 400 23.57 -2.54 15.50
C GLN A 400 22.71 -1.96 16.63
N GLN A 401 21.49 -2.46 16.81
CA GLN A 401 20.59 -2.06 17.90
C GLN A 401 19.98 -3.32 18.52
N GLY A 402 20.43 -3.69 19.73
CA GLY A 402 20.04 -4.97 20.34
C GLY A 402 20.31 -6.17 19.41
N THR A 403 19.28 -6.97 19.14
CA THR A 403 19.31 -8.08 18.16
C THR A 403 19.07 -7.64 16.72
N GLY A 404 18.62 -6.40 16.51
CA GLY A 404 18.24 -5.81 15.24
C GLY A 404 19.23 -4.76 14.71
N LEU A 405 18.72 -3.80 13.95
CA LEU A 405 19.48 -2.69 13.35
C LEU A 405 18.78 -1.36 13.60
N ARG A 406 19.57 -0.28 13.55
CA ARG A 406 19.07 1.09 13.42
C ARG A 406 19.57 1.70 12.13
N LEU A 407 18.67 2.21 11.29
CA LEU A 407 18.97 3.18 10.24
C LEU A 407 18.78 4.59 10.82
N GLU A 408 19.74 5.47 10.63
CA GLU A 408 19.56 6.92 10.82
C GLU A 408 19.88 7.60 9.50
N SER A 409 18.96 8.41 8.97
CA SER A 409 19.13 9.13 7.73
C SER A 409 18.57 10.55 7.83
N CYS A 410 19.27 11.52 7.28
CA CYS A 410 18.90 12.94 7.37
C CYS A 410 18.87 13.61 6.01
N ASP A 411 17.94 14.56 5.83
CA ASP A 411 17.74 15.29 4.58
C ASP A 411 19.09 15.87 4.10
N PRO A 412 19.59 15.47 2.91
CA PRO A 412 20.82 16.00 2.33
C PRO A 412 20.67 17.44 1.79
N GLY A 413 19.46 18.02 1.82
CA GLY A 413 19.12 19.32 1.26
C GLY A 413 19.35 19.34 -0.24
N LYS A 414 20.08 20.35 -0.74
CA LYS A 414 20.42 20.48 -2.17
C LYS A 414 21.21 19.31 -2.77
N ARG A 415 21.75 18.41 -1.94
CA ARG A 415 22.45 17.19 -2.37
C ARG A 415 21.50 16.00 -2.51
N ALA A 416 20.20 16.18 -2.29
CA ALA A 416 19.20 15.14 -2.52
C ALA A 416 19.25 14.68 -3.97
N ARG A 417 19.19 13.36 -4.11
CA ARG A 417 19.17 12.65 -5.37
C ARG A 417 18.15 11.54 -5.18
N ARG A 418 17.11 11.56 -6.01
CA ARG A 418 16.16 10.44 -6.08
C ARG A 418 16.90 9.17 -6.48
N GLY A 419 16.27 8.05 -6.19
CA GLY A 419 16.79 6.75 -6.54
C GLY A 419 16.75 6.44 -8.03
N THR A 420 16.98 5.17 -8.33
CA THR A 420 17.05 4.58 -9.66
C THR A 420 15.68 4.30 -10.27
N GLY A 421 14.58 4.50 -9.53
CA GLY A 421 13.23 4.09 -9.93
C GLY A 421 12.99 2.59 -9.79
N GLY A 422 13.77 1.90 -8.95
CA GLY A 422 13.67 0.45 -8.77
C GLY A 422 12.45 -0.01 -7.95
N SER A 423 11.68 0.92 -7.36
CA SER A 423 10.47 0.59 -6.58
C SER A 423 9.40 -0.13 -7.41
N GLU A 424 9.13 0.31 -8.64
CA GLU A 424 8.19 -0.34 -9.56
C GLU A 424 8.61 -1.79 -9.88
N ASP A 425 9.90 -1.98 -10.22
CA ASP A 425 10.49 -3.30 -10.47
C ASP A 425 10.41 -4.21 -9.24
N ALA A 426 10.61 -3.66 -8.04
CA ALA A 426 10.56 -4.41 -6.79
C ALA A 426 9.13 -4.84 -6.43
N LEU A 427 8.15 -3.93 -6.58
CA LEU A 427 6.73 -4.24 -6.47
C LEU A 427 6.35 -5.36 -7.46
N GLN A 428 6.75 -5.23 -8.73
CA GLN A 428 6.45 -6.23 -9.75
C GLN A 428 7.04 -7.61 -9.40
N LEU A 429 8.22 -7.70 -8.78
CA LEU A 429 8.78 -8.97 -8.31
C LEU A 429 7.92 -9.60 -7.20
N ALA A 430 7.50 -8.82 -6.20
CA ALA A 430 6.64 -9.30 -5.11
C ALA A 430 5.29 -9.80 -5.65
N LEU A 431 4.65 -9.03 -6.53
CA LEU A 431 3.38 -9.43 -7.17
C LEU A 431 3.54 -10.69 -8.02
N THR A 432 4.63 -10.78 -8.80
CA THR A 432 4.89 -11.95 -9.64
C THR A 432 5.07 -13.21 -8.79
N ARG A 433 5.71 -13.10 -7.61
CA ARG A 433 5.84 -14.22 -6.66
C ARG A 433 4.46 -14.72 -6.23
N ALA A 434 3.57 -13.83 -5.82
CA ALA A 434 2.20 -14.19 -5.43
C ALA A 434 1.42 -14.80 -6.61
N GLN A 435 1.53 -14.23 -7.81
CA GLN A 435 0.85 -14.75 -9.01
C GLN A 435 1.32 -16.15 -9.39
N VAL A 436 2.63 -16.43 -9.36
CA VAL A 436 3.16 -17.77 -9.62
C VAL A 436 2.63 -18.76 -8.59
N ALA A 437 2.57 -18.37 -7.31
CA ALA A 437 1.97 -19.21 -6.27
C ALA A 437 0.50 -19.53 -6.58
N VAL A 438 -0.33 -18.52 -6.84
CA VAL A 438 -1.76 -18.68 -7.17
C VAL A 438 -1.98 -19.57 -8.40
N GLN A 439 -1.16 -19.42 -9.44
CA GLN A 439 -1.29 -20.22 -10.67
C GLN A 439 -0.88 -21.69 -10.49
N VAL A 440 0.12 -21.97 -9.65
CA VAL A 440 0.64 -23.33 -9.44
C VAL A 440 -0.18 -24.10 -8.40
N LEU A 441 -0.75 -23.41 -7.41
CA LEU A 441 -1.48 -23.99 -6.28
C LEU A 441 -2.62 -24.97 -6.65
N PRO A 442 -3.40 -24.77 -7.73
CA PRO A 442 -4.42 -25.74 -8.18
C PRO A 442 -3.88 -27.08 -8.69
N THR A 443 -2.57 -27.21 -8.90
CA THR A 443 -1.97 -28.41 -9.49
C THR A 443 -2.05 -29.59 -8.52
N ALA A 444 -2.75 -30.65 -8.93
CA ALA A 444 -2.98 -31.83 -8.10
C ALA A 444 -1.66 -32.47 -7.63
N GLY A 445 -1.56 -32.73 -6.32
CA GLY A 445 -0.43 -33.43 -5.71
C GLY A 445 0.72 -32.55 -5.24
N LEU A 446 0.68 -31.24 -5.48
CA LEU A 446 1.68 -30.31 -4.94
C LEU A 446 1.33 -29.89 -3.50
N GLN A 447 2.34 -29.81 -2.63
CA GLN A 447 2.18 -29.30 -1.27
C GLN A 447 2.31 -27.77 -1.25
N LYS A 448 1.64 -27.10 -0.29
CA LYS A 448 1.76 -25.64 -0.12
C LYS A 448 3.22 -25.18 0.03
N SER A 449 4.03 -25.94 0.78
CA SER A 449 5.46 -25.71 0.96
C SER A 449 6.25 -25.73 -0.36
N PHE A 450 5.93 -26.67 -1.25
CA PHE A 450 6.50 -26.73 -2.59
C PHE A 450 6.14 -25.48 -3.40
N VAL A 451 4.86 -25.09 -3.40
CA VAL A 451 4.36 -23.95 -4.18
C VAL A 451 5.03 -22.65 -3.72
N ARG A 452 5.11 -22.42 -2.41
CA ARG A 452 5.79 -21.25 -1.84
C ARG A 452 7.27 -21.22 -2.21
N CYS A 453 7.98 -22.33 -2.02
CA CYS A 453 9.40 -22.45 -2.43
C CYS A 453 9.60 -22.19 -3.92
N TYR A 454 8.75 -22.77 -4.78
CA TYR A 454 8.89 -22.66 -6.22
C TYR A 454 8.64 -21.23 -6.72
N ALA A 455 7.61 -20.56 -6.18
CA ALA A 455 7.31 -19.17 -6.50
C ALA A 455 8.44 -18.23 -6.11
N ASP A 456 8.98 -18.39 -4.90
CA ASP A 456 10.13 -17.61 -4.42
C ASP A 456 11.39 -17.85 -5.28
N ALA A 457 11.70 -19.11 -5.57
CA ALA A 457 12.84 -19.48 -6.39
C ALA A 457 12.72 -18.94 -7.82
N ALA A 458 11.50 -18.87 -8.38
CA ALA A 458 11.26 -18.36 -9.73
C ALA A 458 11.59 -16.86 -9.84
N VAL A 459 11.14 -16.02 -8.90
CA VAL A 459 11.42 -14.58 -8.96
C VAL A 459 12.89 -14.24 -8.69
N HIS A 460 13.58 -15.06 -7.89
CA HIS A 460 15.01 -14.91 -7.66
C HIS A 460 15.87 -15.36 -8.85
N GLU A 461 15.49 -16.42 -9.56
CA GLU A 461 16.23 -16.96 -10.71
C GLU A 461 15.95 -16.18 -12.01
N LEU A 462 14.71 -15.79 -12.29
CA LEU A 462 14.30 -15.22 -13.57
C LEU A 462 14.42 -13.69 -13.60
N SER A 463 14.82 -13.11 -14.73
CA SER A 463 14.77 -11.65 -14.88
C SER A 463 13.34 -11.15 -15.05
N LEU A 464 13.07 -9.87 -14.75
CA LEU A 464 11.76 -9.26 -14.99
C LEU A 464 11.29 -9.40 -16.44
N ALA A 465 12.21 -9.24 -17.40
CA ALA A 465 11.90 -9.45 -18.81
C ALA A 465 11.50 -10.90 -19.14
N GLU A 466 12.06 -11.89 -18.44
CA GLU A 466 11.67 -13.30 -18.60
C GLU A 466 10.33 -13.60 -17.93
N LEU A 467 10.06 -12.99 -16.77
CA LEU A 467 8.79 -13.10 -16.04
C LEU A 467 7.63 -12.47 -16.82
N ALA A 468 7.88 -11.37 -17.53
CA ALA A 468 6.89 -10.65 -18.33
C ALA A 468 6.75 -11.14 -19.78
N ALA A 469 7.50 -12.17 -20.20
CA ALA A 469 7.52 -12.58 -21.60
C ALA A 469 6.29 -13.43 -21.98
N ASP A 470 5.58 -13.04 -23.04
CA ASP A 470 4.49 -13.83 -23.65
C ASP A 470 4.93 -15.22 -24.15
N LYS A 471 6.23 -15.40 -24.37
CA LYS A 471 6.83 -16.65 -24.85
C LYS A 471 8.03 -17.01 -24.01
N ALA A 472 8.06 -18.25 -23.56
CA ALA A 472 9.19 -18.81 -22.83
C ALA A 472 10.49 -18.71 -23.67
N PRO A 473 11.55 -18.03 -23.18
CA PRO A 473 12.83 -18.01 -23.86
C PRO A 473 13.46 -19.41 -23.89
N PRO A 474 14.37 -19.68 -24.86
CA PRO A 474 15.04 -20.96 -24.95
C PRO A 474 15.74 -21.34 -23.64
N GLY A 475 15.49 -22.56 -23.15
CA GLY A 475 16.08 -23.06 -21.91
C GLY A 475 15.37 -22.64 -20.62
N LEU A 476 14.34 -21.77 -20.67
CA LEU A 476 13.54 -21.42 -19.49
C LEU A 476 12.93 -22.66 -18.84
N GLN A 477 12.33 -23.55 -19.65
CA GLN A 477 11.73 -24.80 -19.16
C GLN A 477 12.72 -25.63 -18.33
N ALA A 478 13.95 -25.81 -18.82
CA ALA A 478 14.98 -26.58 -18.10
C ALA A 478 15.45 -25.88 -16.81
N ARG A 479 15.35 -24.55 -16.72
CA ARG A 479 15.61 -23.78 -15.49
C ARG A 479 14.47 -23.99 -14.49
N LEU A 480 13.23 -23.81 -14.92
CA LEU A 480 12.03 -24.04 -14.10
C LEU A 480 12.00 -25.47 -13.54
N GLU A 481 12.33 -26.48 -14.35
CA GLU A 481 12.45 -27.87 -13.87
C GLU A 481 13.56 -28.08 -12.83
N ARG A 482 14.65 -27.30 -12.89
CA ARG A 482 15.69 -27.32 -11.83
C ARG A 482 15.18 -26.70 -10.55
N LEU A 483 14.46 -25.58 -10.63
CA LEU A 483 13.85 -24.94 -9.46
C LEU A 483 12.84 -25.89 -8.80
N ALA A 484 11.97 -26.51 -9.59
CA ALA A 484 11.02 -27.50 -9.11
C ALA A 484 11.72 -28.67 -8.37
N ARG A 485 12.81 -29.22 -8.92
CA ARG A 485 13.58 -30.27 -8.23
C ARG A 485 14.24 -29.79 -6.94
N GLY A 486 14.55 -28.50 -6.81
CA GLY A 486 15.12 -27.93 -5.59
C GLY A 486 14.10 -27.77 -4.46
N CYS A 487 12.82 -27.68 -4.80
CA CYS A 487 11.71 -27.51 -3.85
C CYS A 487 10.96 -28.81 -3.52
N ALA A 488 11.24 -29.89 -4.27
CA ALA A 488 10.54 -31.18 -4.18
C ALA A 488 11.02 -32.08 -3.03
#